data_AF-A0A4R5MC96-F1
#
_entry.id   AF-A0A4R5MC96-F1
#
_cell.length_a   1.000
_cell.length_b   1.000
_cell.length_c   1.000
_cell.angle_alpha   90.00
_cell.angle_beta   90.00
_cell.angle_gamma   90.00
#
_symmetry.space_group_name_H-M   'P 1'
#
loop_
_entity.id
_entity.type
_entity.pdbx_description
1 polymer ?
#
loop_
_entity_poly.entity_id
_entity_poly.type
_entity_poly.pdbx_seq_one_letter_code
_entity_poly.pdbx_strand_id
1 'polypeptide(L)'
;MRDDLHKTVPLSRSWGRVLRRLSKDRWTPEELAPLIVATVQGDLATNDDTGLQAVDNVLNESYVDLFDDGEEKMQLALHRIQEGPLSVVARTTCEIALGVLAIHGMSDSFRNQVTNAVGELHARDQLEHMVSRISSTHSLDEARQVRNVLERAFTLCDFSVKVSRPPKRANKSVDELLSTELPLGL
;
A
#
# COMPACT_ATOMS: atom_id res chain seq x y z
N MET A 1 22.27 7.78 4.81
CA MET A 1 22.56 7.19 3.48
C MET A 1 21.34 6.59 2.76
N ARG A 2 20.13 6.56 3.35
CA ARG A 2 18.91 6.04 2.69
C ARG A 2 18.42 6.96 1.54
N ASP A 3 18.64 8.27 1.65
CA ASP A 3 18.12 9.29 0.72
C ASP A 3 18.70 9.24 -0.70
N ASP A 4 19.98 8.88 -0.87
CA ASP A 4 20.60 8.88 -2.20
C ASP A 4 20.25 7.65 -3.03
N LEU A 5 19.87 6.53 -2.40
CA LEU A 5 19.39 5.35 -3.10
C LEU A 5 18.01 5.61 -3.74
N HIS A 6 17.13 6.33 -3.04
CA HIS A 6 15.78 6.64 -3.54
C HIS A 6 15.80 7.56 -4.77
N LYS A 7 16.86 8.35 -4.97
CA LYS A 7 16.98 9.23 -6.14
C LYS A 7 17.30 8.46 -7.43
N THR A 8 18.04 7.35 -7.32
CA THR A 8 18.61 6.63 -8.46
C THR A 8 17.76 5.42 -8.89
N VAL A 9 17.04 4.79 -7.97
CA VAL A 9 16.19 3.63 -8.27
C VAL A 9 14.87 4.07 -8.92
N PRO A 10 14.46 3.50 -10.07
CA PRO A 10 13.19 3.82 -10.69
C PRO A 10 12.01 3.33 -9.83
N LEU A 11 10.93 4.10 -9.81
CA LEU A 11 9.67 3.65 -9.20
C LEU A 11 9.14 2.41 -9.94
N SER A 12 8.48 1.53 -9.21
CA SER A 12 7.79 0.40 -9.82
C SER A 12 6.73 0.89 -10.83
N ARG A 13 6.30 0.00 -11.74
CA ARG A 13 5.22 0.33 -12.69
C ARG A 13 3.90 0.70 -11.98
N SER A 14 3.64 0.14 -10.80
CA SER A 14 2.44 0.43 -10.00
C SER A 14 2.50 1.85 -9.44
N TRP A 15 3.56 2.22 -8.74
CA TRP A 15 3.77 3.57 -8.20
C TRP A 15 4.00 4.64 -9.27
N GLY A 16 4.61 4.29 -10.41
CA GLY A 16 4.70 5.16 -11.57
C GLY A 16 3.34 5.50 -12.20
N ARG A 17 2.29 4.70 -11.96
CA ARG A 17 0.90 5.08 -12.32
C ARG A 17 0.33 6.11 -11.34
N VAL A 18 0.62 5.98 -10.05
CA VAL A 18 0.24 6.96 -9.02
C VAL A 18 0.89 8.31 -9.32
N LEU A 19 2.20 8.32 -9.59
CA LEU A 19 2.93 9.54 -9.95
C LEU A 19 2.42 10.18 -11.25
N ARG A 20 2.21 9.38 -12.31
CA ARG A 20 1.59 9.89 -13.56
C ARG A 20 0.16 10.37 -13.37
N ARG A 21 -0.52 9.94 -12.31
CA ARG A 21 -1.88 10.41 -11.99
C ARG A 21 -1.81 11.78 -11.32
N LEU A 22 -0.90 11.95 -10.36
CA LEU A 22 -0.58 13.24 -9.73
C LEU A 22 -0.18 14.30 -10.76
N SER A 23 0.53 13.92 -11.82
CA SER A 23 1.02 14.86 -12.83
C SER A 23 -0.03 15.34 -13.85
N LYS A 24 -1.26 14.79 -13.84
CA LYS A 24 -2.20 14.98 -14.95
C LYS A 24 -3.40 15.90 -14.66
N ASP A 25 -3.83 16.10 -13.42
CA ASP A 25 -4.94 17.00 -13.05
C ASP A 25 -5.00 17.21 -11.52
N ARG A 26 -5.79 18.18 -11.05
CA ARG A 26 -5.99 18.50 -9.61
C ARG A 26 -6.76 17.39 -8.88
N TRP A 27 -6.07 16.31 -8.52
CA TRP A 27 -6.67 15.23 -7.74
C TRP A 27 -6.77 15.60 -6.26
N THR A 28 -7.90 15.27 -5.67
CA THR A 28 -8.16 15.43 -4.24
C THR A 28 -7.60 14.24 -3.45
N PRO A 29 -7.18 14.42 -2.19
CA PRO A 29 -6.73 13.33 -1.33
C PRO A 29 -7.66 12.10 -1.33
N GLU A 30 -8.97 12.34 -1.38
CA GLU A 30 -10.06 11.36 -1.33
C GLU A 30 -10.06 10.43 -2.54
N GLU A 31 -9.68 10.93 -3.71
CA GLU A 31 -9.59 10.13 -4.93
C GLU A 31 -8.25 9.39 -5.04
N LEU A 32 -7.20 9.90 -4.38
CA LEU A 32 -5.89 9.27 -4.35
C LEU A 32 -5.84 8.08 -3.40
N ALA A 33 -6.49 8.16 -2.24
CA ALA A 33 -6.41 7.14 -1.21
C ALA A 33 -6.79 5.72 -1.72
N PRO A 34 -7.91 5.52 -2.46
CA PRO A 34 -8.25 4.19 -3.01
C PRO A 34 -7.20 3.67 -4.00
N LEU A 35 -6.52 4.56 -4.74
CA LEU A 35 -5.46 4.18 -5.66
C LEU A 35 -4.19 3.75 -4.91
N ILE A 36 -3.85 4.44 -3.82
CA ILE A 36 -2.74 4.07 -2.93
C ILE A 36 -3.02 2.70 -2.30
N VAL A 37 -4.21 2.51 -1.70
CA VAL A 37 -4.60 1.23 -1.10
C VAL A 37 -4.55 0.09 -2.12
N ALA A 38 -5.15 0.27 -3.31
CA ALA A 38 -5.11 -0.76 -4.35
C ALA A 38 -3.69 -1.07 -4.85
N THR A 39 -2.81 -0.06 -4.85
CA THR A 39 -1.40 -0.24 -5.24
C THR A 39 -0.65 -1.05 -4.19
N VAL A 40 -0.80 -0.70 -2.91
CA VAL A 40 -0.20 -1.42 -1.79
C VAL A 40 -0.69 -2.87 -1.73
N GLN A 41 -2.01 -3.09 -1.85
CA GLN A 41 -2.58 -4.44 -1.87
C GLN A 41 -2.09 -5.27 -3.07
N GLY A 42 -1.84 -4.63 -4.21
CA GLY A 42 -1.25 -5.30 -5.38
C GLY A 42 0.22 -5.66 -5.18
N ASP A 43 0.99 -4.80 -4.54
CA ASP A 43 2.40 -5.04 -4.24
C ASP A 43 2.60 -6.10 -3.15
N LEU A 44 1.69 -6.16 -2.17
CA LEU A 44 1.68 -7.12 -1.06
C LEU A 44 0.88 -8.39 -1.36
N ALA A 45 0.52 -8.63 -2.62
CA ALA A 45 -0.20 -9.83 -3.00
C ALA A 45 0.68 -11.08 -2.82
N THR A 46 0.12 -12.14 -2.24
CA THR A 46 0.85 -13.35 -1.84
C THR A 46 1.19 -14.30 -2.99
N ASN A 47 0.74 -14.03 -4.22
CA ASN A 47 0.69 -15.02 -5.31
C ASN A 47 2.03 -15.71 -5.64
N ASP A 48 3.15 -14.99 -5.52
CA ASP A 48 4.48 -15.50 -5.90
C ASP A 48 5.45 -15.65 -4.69
N ASP A 49 5.02 -15.31 -3.47
CA ASP A 49 5.86 -15.31 -2.27
C ASP A 49 5.38 -16.35 -1.25
N THR A 50 6.07 -17.50 -1.22
CA THR A 50 5.74 -18.61 -0.32
C THR A 50 5.85 -18.25 1.15
N GLY A 51 6.73 -17.31 1.51
CA GLY A 51 6.85 -16.79 2.86
C GLY A 51 5.63 -15.96 3.24
N LEU A 52 5.23 -15.05 2.35
CA LEU A 52 4.04 -14.21 2.57
C LEU A 52 2.75 -15.04 2.59
N GLN A 53 2.66 -16.12 1.79
CA GLN A 53 1.57 -17.10 1.87
C GLN A 53 1.54 -17.81 3.23
N ALA A 54 2.69 -18.26 3.74
CA ALA A 54 2.76 -18.90 5.05
C ALA A 54 2.30 -17.96 6.17
N VAL A 55 2.70 -16.69 6.11
CA VAL A 55 2.23 -15.66 7.05
C VAL A 55 0.73 -15.42 6.92
N ASP A 56 0.21 -15.23 5.70
CA ASP A 56 -1.22 -15.02 5.51
C ASP A 56 -2.04 -16.22 6.02
N ASN A 57 -1.58 -17.47 5.79
CA ASN A 57 -2.23 -18.67 6.33
C ASN A 57 -2.29 -18.65 7.87
N VAL A 58 -1.18 -18.35 8.53
CA VAL A 58 -1.15 -18.24 10.00
C VAL A 58 -2.06 -17.11 10.49
N LEU A 59 -2.08 -15.96 9.81
CA LEU A 59 -2.97 -14.86 10.15
C LEU A 59 -4.46 -15.18 9.87
N ASN A 60 -4.76 -16.04 8.89
CA ASN A 60 -6.12 -16.53 8.58
C ASN A 60 -6.63 -17.52 9.64
N GLU A 61 -5.74 -18.23 10.31
CA GLU A 61 -6.07 -19.16 11.41
C GLU A 61 -6.45 -18.43 12.71
N SER A 62 -6.81 -17.14 12.63
CA SER A 62 -7.22 -16.31 13.77
C SER A 62 -8.52 -16.82 14.42
N TYR A 63 -8.29 -17.73 15.38
CA TYR A 63 -9.01 -18.17 16.58
C TYR A 63 -10.43 -18.74 16.51
N VAL A 64 -10.50 -20.06 16.77
CA VAL A 64 -11.47 -20.68 17.68
C VAL A 64 -10.66 -21.63 18.57
N ASP A 65 -10.01 -21.13 19.63
CA ASP A 65 -9.52 -22.03 20.68
C ASP A 65 -10.24 -21.69 21.98
N LEU A 66 -10.77 -22.72 22.64
CA LEU A 66 -11.54 -22.58 23.89
C LEU A 66 -10.64 -22.42 25.12
N PHE A 67 -9.33 -22.45 24.91
CA PHE A 67 -8.29 -22.39 25.93
C PHE A 67 -7.39 -21.20 25.61
N ASP A 68 -7.18 -20.30 26.57
CA ASP A 68 -6.47 -19.00 26.51
C ASP A 68 -5.02 -19.03 25.94
N ASP A 69 -4.58 -20.12 25.34
CA ASP A 69 -3.25 -20.36 24.75
C ASP A 69 -3.09 -19.79 23.32
N GLY A 70 -4.05 -19.01 22.83
CA GLY A 70 -4.06 -18.53 21.45
C GLY A 70 -2.86 -17.67 21.08
N GLU A 71 -2.53 -16.74 21.97
CA GLU A 71 -1.42 -15.82 21.80
C GLU A 71 -0.07 -16.56 21.69
N GLU A 72 0.19 -17.50 22.60
CA GLU A 72 1.43 -18.30 22.59
C GLU A 72 1.54 -19.16 21.31
N LYS A 73 0.44 -19.78 20.87
CA LYS A 73 0.41 -20.57 19.62
C LYS A 73 0.71 -19.70 18.40
N MET A 74 0.13 -18.51 18.32
CA MET A 74 0.40 -17.56 17.24
C MET A 74 1.85 -17.07 17.25
N GLN A 75 2.37 -16.72 18.42
CA GLN A 75 3.77 -16.31 18.57
C GLN A 75 4.72 -17.41 18.10
N LEU A 76 4.49 -18.66 18.53
CA LEU A 76 5.27 -19.81 18.12
C LEU A 76 5.20 -20.04 16.60
N ALA A 77 4.00 -19.92 16.00
CA ALA A 77 3.80 -20.09 14.57
C ALA A 77 4.56 -19.02 13.75
N LEU A 78 4.47 -17.75 14.17
CA LEU A 78 5.20 -16.65 13.53
C LEU A 78 6.72 -16.81 13.65
N HIS A 79 7.22 -17.24 14.80
CA HIS A 79 8.66 -17.54 14.97
C HIS A 79 9.13 -18.68 14.09
N ARG A 80 8.36 -19.78 13.98
CA ARG A 80 8.70 -20.90 13.08
C ARG A 80 8.79 -20.47 11.62
N ILE A 81 7.93 -19.55 11.17
CA ILE A 81 8.03 -18.99 9.81
C ILE A 81 9.35 -18.23 9.63
N GLN A 82 9.79 -17.49 10.65
CA GLN A 82 11.03 -16.70 10.63
C GLN A 82 12.32 -17.55 10.63
N GLU A 83 12.26 -18.82 11.03
CA GLU A 83 13.39 -19.75 10.96
C GLU A 83 13.75 -20.13 9.50
N GLY A 84 12.82 -19.95 8.57
CA GLY A 84 13.02 -20.23 7.14
C GLY A 84 13.59 -19.04 6.34
N PRO A 85 13.97 -19.28 5.07
CA PRO A 85 14.31 -18.20 4.14
C PRO A 85 13.05 -17.40 3.78
N LEU A 86 12.94 -16.19 4.32
CA LEU A 86 11.84 -15.27 4.04
C LEU A 86 12.27 -14.13 3.11
N SER A 87 11.35 -13.66 2.30
CA SER A 87 11.48 -12.35 1.67
C SER A 87 11.51 -11.25 2.73
N VAL A 88 12.03 -10.08 2.36
CA VAL A 88 12.05 -8.91 3.26
C VAL A 88 10.62 -8.55 3.68
N VAL A 89 9.66 -8.60 2.76
CA VAL A 89 8.25 -8.27 3.03
C VAL A 89 7.63 -9.27 4.00
N ALA A 90 7.84 -10.57 3.79
CA ALA A 90 7.32 -11.61 4.68
C ALA A 90 7.93 -11.48 6.10
N ARG A 91 9.23 -11.22 6.20
CA ARG A 91 9.90 -11.00 7.49
C ARG A 91 9.33 -9.78 8.23
N THR A 92 9.21 -8.64 7.54
CA THR A 92 8.62 -7.42 8.12
C THR A 92 7.18 -7.66 8.55
N THR A 93 6.41 -8.44 7.78
CA THR A 93 5.03 -8.80 8.14
C THR A 93 4.98 -9.61 9.43
N CYS A 94 5.87 -10.60 9.61
CA CYS A 94 6.00 -11.34 10.88
C CYS A 94 6.37 -10.44 12.06
N GLU A 95 7.34 -9.54 11.87
CA GLU A 95 7.79 -8.62 12.93
C GLU A 95 6.66 -7.67 13.37
N ILE A 96 5.89 -7.14 12.41
CA ILE A 96 4.71 -6.33 12.69
C ILE A 96 3.64 -7.16 13.39
N ALA A 97 3.38 -8.39 12.94
CA ALA A 97 2.40 -9.26 13.56
C ALA A 97 2.73 -9.56 15.03
N LEU A 98 4.00 -9.86 15.34
CA LEU A 98 4.48 -10.03 16.71
C LEU A 98 4.35 -8.74 17.53
N GLY A 99 4.65 -7.58 16.94
CA GLY A 99 4.48 -6.29 17.60
C GLY A 99 3.01 -5.96 17.93
N VAL A 100 2.10 -6.19 16.99
CA VAL A 100 0.66 -6.03 17.19
C VAL A 100 0.17 -6.98 18.28
N LEU A 101 0.62 -8.24 18.25
CA LEU A 101 0.26 -9.25 19.24
C LEU A 101 0.69 -8.81 20.65
N ALA A 102 1.93 -8.33 20.82
CA ALA A 102 2.45 -7.89 22.11
C ALA A 102 1.74 -6.65 22.69
N ILE A 103 1.20 -5.76 21.84
CA ILE A 103 0.57 -4.51 22.28
C ILE A 103 -0.93 -4.70 22.49
N HIS A 104 -1.59 -5.40 21.58
CA HIS A 104 -3.06 -5.48 21.50
C HIS A 104 -3.62 -6.86 21.86
N GLY A 105 -2.77 -7.87 21.99
CA GLY A 105 -3.18 -9.26 22.14
C GLY A 105 -3.83 -9.82 20.87
N MET A 106 -4.24 -11.08 20.95
CA MET A 106 -5.05 -11.69 19.90
C MET A 106 -6.51 -11.22 20.02
N SER A 107 -7.10 -10.82 18.90
CA SER A 107 -8.52 -10.43 18.82
C SER A 107 -9.09 -10.70 17.43
N ASP A 108 -10.41 -10.62 17.27
CA ASP A 108 -11.09 -10.70 15.97
C ASP A 108 -10.56 -9.67 14.95
N SER A 109 -10.00 -8.56 15.45
CA SER A 109 -9.44 -7.48 14.63
C SER A 109 -7.94 -7.63 14.37
N PHE A 110 -7.27 -8.63 14.97
CA PHE A 110 -5.81 -8.81 14.92
C PHE A 110 -5.29 -8.78 13.49
N ARG A 111 -5.88 -9.59 12.59
CA ARG A 111 -5.48 -9.61 11.19
C ARG A 111 -5.60 -8.23 10.53
N ASN A 112 -6.71 -7.53 10.76
CA ASN A 112 -6.94 -6.21 10.19
C ASN A 112 -5.90 -5.20 10.69
N GLN A 113 -5.54 -5.27 11.98
CA GLN A 113 -4.49 -4.44 12.57
C GLN A 113 -3.12 -4.73 11.93
N VAL A 114 -2.77 -6.00 11.75
CA VAL A 114 -1.51 -6.39 11.08
C VAL A 114 -1.51 -5.93 9.62
N THR A 115 -2.57 -6.22 8.85
CA THR A 115 -2.69 -5.80 7.45
C THR A 115 -2.60 -4.29 7.32
N ASN A 116 -3.24 -3.54 8.21
CA ASN A 116 -3.17 -2.08 8.17
C ASN A 116 -1.76 -1.56 8.49
N ALA A 117 -1.11 -2.07 9.53
CA ALA A 117 0.24 -1.66 9.92
C ALA A 117 1.30 -1.97 8.83
N VAL A 118 1.22 -3.15 8.19
CA VAL A 118 2.08 -3.52 7.07
C VAL A 118 1.82 -2.61 5.86
N GLY A 119 0.55 -2.39 5.54
CA GLY A 119 0.14 -1.51 4.44
C GLY A 119 0.62 -0.07 4.64
N GLU A 120 0.49 0.47 5.85
CA GLU A 120 0.98 1.81 6.22
C GLU A 120 2.50 1.93 6.06
N LEU A 121 3.26 0.95 6.55
CA LEU A 121 4.72 0.96 6.46
C LEU A 121 5.16 0.94 4.98
N HIS A 122 4.59 0.03 4.18
CA HIS A 122 4.91 -0.08 2.75
C HIS A 122 4.54 1.20 2.00
N ALA A 123 3.36 1.75 2.25
CA ALA A 123 2.95 3.02 1.66
C ALA A 123 3.91 4.16 2.02
N ARG A 124 4.26 4.35 3.30
CA ARG A 124 5.18 5.42 3.73
C ARG A 124 6.52 5.35 3.00
N ASP A 125 7.13 4.16 2.94
CA ASP A 125 8.41 3.98 2.24
C ASP A 125 8.31 4.35 0.74
N GLN A 126 7.20 3.99 0.09
CA GLN A 126 6.98 4.30 -1.33
C GLN A 126 6.67 5.78 -1.58
N LEU A 127 5.92 6.43 -0.69
CA LEU A 127 5.66 7.88 -0.79
C LEU A 127 6.96 8.68 -0.60
N GLU A 128 7.81 8.28 0.33
CA GLU A 128 9.15 8.88 0.49
C GLU A 128 10.02 8.68 -0.75
N HIS A 129 9.99 7.48 -1.35
CA HIS A 129 10.68 7.23 -2.62
C HIS A 129 10.16 8.14 -3.74
N MET A 130 8.84 8.30 -3.87
CA MET A 130 8.24 9.21 -4.85
C MET A 130 8.67 10.67 -4.65
N VAL A 131 8.60 11.18 -3.41
CA VAL A 131 9.00 12.56 -3.10
C VAL A 131 10.49 12.78 -3.37
N SER A 132 11.35 11.82 -2.98
CA SER A 132 12.78 11.86 -3.27
C SER A 132 13.06 11.92 -4.76
N ARG A 133 12.36 11.11 -5.57
CA ARG A 133 12.47 11.13 -7.03
C ARG A 133 12.07 12.47 -7.62
N ILE A 134 10.95 13.04 -7.21
CA ILE A 134 10.51 14.36 -7.68
C ILE A 134 11.56 15.42 -7.32
N SER A 135 12.07 15.41 -6.09
CA SER A 135 13.11 16.37 -5.66
C SER A 135 14.41 16.28 -6.47
N SER A 136 14.68 15.13 -7.09
CA SER A 136 15.87 14.91 -7.93
C SER A 136 15.71 15.38 -9.37
N THR A 137 14.48 15.50 -9.88
CA THR A 137 14.19 15.86 -11.29
C THR A 137 13.44 17.17 -11.45
N HIS A 138 12.83 17.67 -10.37
CA HIS A 138 11.97 18.86 -10.31
C HIS A 138 12.43 19.79 -9.17
N SER A 139 11.76 20.92 -8.99
CA SER A 139 12.07 21.86 -7.91
C SER A 139 11.71 21.28 -6.53
N LEU A 140 12.39 21.78 -5.49
CA LEU A 140 12.08 21.42 -4.10
C LEU A 140 10.66 21.82 -3.69
N ASP A 141 10.13 22.91 -4.25
CA ASP A 141 8.78 23.37 -3.96
C ASP A 141 7.71 22.45 -4.56
N GLU A 142 7.93 21.93 -5.77
CA GLU A 142 7.06 20.90 -6.35
C GLU A 142 7.08 19.61 -5.52
N ALA A 143 8.26 19.18 -5.05
CA ALA A 143 8.38 18.01 -4.18
C ALA A 143 7.62 18.18 -2.86
N ARG A 144 7.66 19.38 -2.25
CA ARG A 144 6.90 19.70 -1.03
C ARG A 144 5.40 19.70 -1.27
N GLN A 145 4.94 20.27 -2.39
CA GLN A 145 3.52 20.26 -2.74
C GLN A 145 3.00 18.83 -2.89
N VAL A 146 3.76 17.97 -3.58
CA VAL A 146 3.39 16.57 -3.76
C VAL A 146 3.38 15.82 -2.43
N ARG A 147 4.39 16.03 -1.57
CA ARG A 147 4.41 15.46 -0.21
C ARG A 147 3.14 15.80 0.55
N ASN A 148 2.73 17.07 0.58
CA ASN A 148 1.53 17.50 1.30
C ASN A 148 0.25 16.82 0.79
N VAL A 149 0.11 16.64 -0.53
CA VAL A 149 -1.04 15.94 -1.12
C VAL A 149 -1.03 14.46 -0.76
N LEU A 150 0.13 13.82 -0.86
CA LEU A 150 0.32 12.40 -0.53
C LEU A 150 0.06 12.12 0.95
N GLU A 151 0.54 12.97 1.85
CA GLU A 151 0.30 12.84 3.29
C GLU A 151 -1.18 12.95 3.63
N ARG A 152 -1.91 13.90 3.02
CA ARG A 152 -3.36 14.01 3.19
C ARG A 152 -4.12 12.80 2.63
N ALA A 153 -3.70 12.28 1.48
CA ALA A 153 -4.29 11.06 0.93
C ALA A 153 -4.02 9.86 1.84
N PHE A 154 -2.80 9.77 2.38
CA PHE A 154 -2.38 8.71 3.28
C PHE A 154 -3.24 8.64 4.54
N THR A 155 -3.65 9.77 5.12
CA THR A 155 -4.55 9.77 6.29
C THR A 155 -5.95 9.22 6.02
N LEU A 156 -6.33 9.10 4.74
CA LEU A 156 -7.62 8.53 4.31
C LEU A 156 -7.49 7.06 3.88
N CYS A 157 -6.27 6.51 3.87
CA CYS A 157 -6.04 5.12 3.51
C CYS A 157 -6.42 4.21 4.66
N ASP A 158 -7.24 3.20 4.37
CA ASP A 158 -7.44 2.03 5.20
C ASP A 158 -7.02 0.81 4.39
N PHE A 159 -5.92 0.17 4.78
CA PHE A 159 -5.37 -0.96 4.05
C PHE A 159 -6.05 -2.29 4.41
N SER A 160 -6.84 -2.32 5.49
CA SER A 160 -7.61 -3.50 5.90
C SER A 160 -8.85 -3.73 5.03
N VAL A 161 -9.33 -2.69 4.34
CA VAL A 161 -10.50 -2.77 3.45
C VAL A 161 -10.08 -3.25 2.06
N LYS A 162 -10.69 -4.33 1.56
CA LYS A 162 -10.50 -4.78 0.18
C LYS A 162 -11.10 -3.76 -0.79
N VAL A 163 -10.26 -3.15 -1.62
CA VAL A 163 -10.75 -2.24 -2.67
C VAL A 163 -11.30 -3.07 -3.83
N SER A 164 -12.63 -3.10 -3.97
CA SER A 164 -13.30 -3.76 -5.08
C SER A 164 -13.08 -2.98 -6.38
N ARG A 165 -11.95 -3.27 -7.05
CA ARG A 165 -11.41 -2.66 -8.26
C ARG A 165 -11.06 -1.16 -8.10
N PRO A 166 -9.88 -0.72 -8.58
CA PRO A 166 -9.61 0.71 -8.68
C PRO A 166 -10.68 1.34 -9.57
N PRO A 167 -11.13 2.58 -9.28
CA PRO A 167 -12.19 3.23 -10.03
C PRO A 167 -11.88 3.12 -11.52
N LYS A 168 -12.74 2.38 -12.25
CA LYS A 168 -12.65 2.31 -13.71
C LYS A 168 -12.75 3.76 -14.19
N ARG A 169 -11.83 4.15 -15.07
CA ARG A 169 -12.03 5.36 -15.87
C ARG A 169 -13.47 5.30 -16.38
N ALA A 170 -14.25 6.35 -16.13
CA ALA A 170 -15.24 6.71 -17.12
C ALA A 170 -14.40 6.92 -18.39
N ASN A 171 -14.34 5.91 -19.25
CA ASN A 171 -13.89 6.13 -20.61
C ASN A 171 -14.91 7.13 -21.12
N LYS A 172 -14.51 8.39 -21.27
CA LYS A 172 -15.28 9.34 -22.08
C LYS A 172 -15.61 8.58 -23.36
N SER A 173 -16.89 8.39 -23.65
CA SER A 173 -17.28 7.69 -24.87
C SER A 173 -16.66 8.46 -26.04
N VAL A 174 -16.38 7.76 -27.15
CA VAL A 174 -15.86 8.44 -28.35
C VAL A 174 -16.80 9.60 -28.76
N ASP A 175 -18.10 9.50 -28.47
CA ASP A 175 -19.09 10.56 -28.66
C ASP A 175 -18.85 11.80 -27.78
N GLU A 176 -18.34 11.65 -26.55
CA GLU A 176 -17.95 12.78 -25.69
C GLU A 176 -16.69 13.50 -26.16
N LEU A 177 -15.81 12.82 -26.90
CA LEU A 177 -14.62 13.45 -27.50
C LEU A 177 -14.96 14.16 -28.82
N LEU A 178 -15.90 13.62 -29.59
CA LEU A 178 -16.38 14.20 -30.86
C LEU A 178 -17.35 15.37 -30.65
N SER A 179 -18.06 15.43 -29.53
CA SER A 179 -18.94 16.56 -29.19
C SER A 179 -18.19 17.83 -28.76
N THR A 180 -16.87 17.75 -28.57
CA THR A 180 -16.00 18.92 -28.39
C THR A 180 -15.36 19.44 -29.68
N GLU A 181 -15.69 18.89 -30.85
CA GLU A 181 -15.36 19.56 -32.10
C GLU A 181 -16.27 20.79 -32.26
N LEU A 182 -15.62 21.97 -32.29
CA LEU A 182 -16.25 23.25 -32.62
C LEU A 182 -17.16 23.08 -33.84
N PRO A 183 -18.37 23.67 -33.86
CA PRO A 183 -19.12 23.74 -35.10
C PRO A 183 -18.26 24.50 -36.11
N LEU A 184 -17.81 23.80 -37.15
CA LEU A 184 -17.35 24.42 -38.39
C LEU A 184 -18.58 25.03 -39.06
N GLY A 185 -19.02 26.16 -38.51
CA GLY A 185 -20.08 26.99 -39.03
C GLY A 185 -19.51 28.05 -39.95
N LEU A 186 -19.95 27.96 -41.21
CA LEU A 186 -19.80 28.85 -42.37
C LEU A 186 -19.77 30.35 -42.05
#